data_AF-K2CHA7-F1
#
_entry.id   AF-K2CHA7-F1
#
_cell.length_a   1.000
_cell.length_b   1.000
_cell.length_c   1.000
_cell.angle_alpha   90.00
_cell.angle_beta   90.00
_cell.angle_gamma   90.00
#
_symmetry.space_group_name_H-M   'P 1'
#
loop_
_entity.id
_entity.type
_entity.pdbx_description
1 polymer ?
#
loop_
_entity_poly.entity_id
_entity_poly.type
_entity_poly.pdbx_seq_one_letter_code
_entity_poly.pdbx_strand_id
1 'polypeptide(L)'
;MKIGFIGLGKMGKGLVLSMREKGIEVLAWNRTPNEVANVDSVEEMVKQLESGKRVIWLMLPAGEVVDSMIARIRPLLNAGDLMIDGGNSNYKDDMWRGSELAKQGVLYMDVGVSGGPKGAREGACLMIGGDRVKYEELMDIWQAVSASDSYQYFGNIGAGHFAKMVHNGIEYGMMQAIAEGAAVLHASKFNFDLVNVFKLYNHNSVITSRLVGWTGEA
;
A
#
# COMPACT_ATOMS: atom_id res chain seq x y z
N MET A 1 0.59 -5.72 -19.74
CA MET A 1 1.11 -6.63 -18.69
C MET A 1 -0.08 -7.22 -17.93
N LYS A 2 0.04 -8.47 -17.44
CA LYS A 2 -0.98 -9.14 -16.62
C LYS A 2 -0.43 -9.37 -15.21
N ILE A 3 -1.19 -9.01 -14.18
CA ILE A 3 -0.78 -9.12 -12.76
C ILE A 3 -1.83 -9.87 -11.94
N GLY A 4 -1.39 -10.67 -10.98
CA GLY A 4 -2.24 -11.27 -9.95
C GLY A 4 -2.38 -10.36 -8.75
N PHE A 5 -3.59 -10.20 -8.21
CA PHE A 5 -3.87 -9.33 -7.07
C PHE A 5 -4.72 -10.06 -6.03
N ILE A 6 -4.22 -10.15 -4.81
CA ILE A 6 -4.83 -10.91 -3.72
C ILE A 6 -5.13 -9.98 -2.56
N GLY A 7 -6.41 -9.91 -2.17
CA GLY A 7 -6.88 -9.07 -1.07
C GLY A 7 -7.62 -7.84 -1.59
N LEU A 8 -8.96 -7.91 -1.57
CA LEU A 8 -9.83 -6.92 -2.20
C LEU A 8 -10.59 -6.06 -1.16
N GLY A 9 -9.94 -5.79 -0.03
CA GLY A 9 -10.46 -4.82 0.95
C GLY A 9 -10.53 -3.38 0.40
N LYS A 10 -10.82 -2.39 1.24
CA LYS A 10 -10.97 -0.99 0.81
C LYS A 10 -9.77 -0.47 -0.02
N MET A 11 -8.55 -0.77 0.42
CA MET A 11 -7.33 -0.41 -0.32
C MET A 11 -7.18 -1.22 -1.60
N GLY A 12 -7.24 -2.56 -1.51
CA GLY A 12 -7.03 -3.44 -2.66
C GLY A 12 -8.02 -3.20 -3.80
N LYS A 13 -9.31 -2.99 -3.48
CA LYS A 13 -10.32 -2.63 -4.48
C LYS A 13 -9.95 -1.36 -5.23
N GLY A 14 -9.51 -0.32 -4.52
CA GLY A 14 -9.10 0.96 -5.13
C GLY A 14 -7.94 0.77 -6.12
N LEU A 15 -6.90 0.04 -5.71
CA LEU A 15 -5.72 -0.21 -6.53
C LEU A 15 -6.06 -1.04 -7.78
N VAL A 16 -6.86 -2.10 -7.64
CA VAL A 16 -7.29 -2.94 -8.78
C VAL A 16 -8.06 -2.12 -9.80
N LEU A 17 -8.98 -1.25 -9.35
CA LEU A 17 -9.73 -0.36 -10.25
C LEU A 17 -8.79 0.64 -10.95
N SER A 18 -7.85 1.24 -10.19
CA SER A 18 -6.86 2.16 -10.74
C SER A 18 -6.01 1.51 -11.82
N MET A 19 -5.50 0.30 -11.56
CA MET A 19 -4.72 -0.48 -12.54
C MET A 19 -5.53 -0.77 -13.81
N ARG A 20 -6.77 -1.26 -13.66
CA ARG A 20 -7.64 -1.61 -14.79
C ARG A 20 -7.98 -0.41 -15.68
N GLU A 21 -8.23 0.76 -15.09
CA GLU A 21 -8.49 1.99 -15.83
C GLU A 21 -7.30 2.49 -16.63
N LYS A 22 -6.09 2.11 -16.22
CA LYS A 22 -4.84 2.35 -16.94
C LYS A 22 -4.49 1.23 -17.92
N GLY A 23 -5.43 0.31 -18.18
CA GLY A 23 -5.27 -0.76 -19.17
C GLY A 23 -4.43 -1.94 -18.70
N ILE A 24 -4.11 -2.05 -17.40
CA ILE A 24 -3.42 -3.21 -16.85
C ILE A 24 -4.44 -4.34 -16.64
N GLU A 25 -4.11 -5.53 -17.13
CA GLU A 25 -4.94 -6.70 -16.93
C GLU A 25 -4.71 -7.27 -15.53
N VAL A 26 -5.73 -7.21 -14.67
CA VAL A 26 -5.64 -7.65 -13.27
C VAL A 26 -6.52 -8.87 -13.03
N LEU A 27 -5.88 -9.98 -12.67
CA LEU A 27 -6.52 -11.17 -12.12
C LEU A 27 -6.66 -10.96 -10.60
N ALA A 28 -7.86 -10.70 -10.13
CA ALA A 28 -8.16 -10.25 -8.78
C ALA A 28 -8.91 -11.34 -8.00
N TRP A 29 -8.38 -11.72 -6.84
CA TRP A 29 -8.97 -12.72 -5.95
C TRP A 29 -9.06 -12.22 -4.51
N ASN A 30 -10.08 -12.68 -3.81
CA ASN A 30 -10.22 -12.51 -2.36
C ASN A 30 -10.88 -13.73 -1.74
N ARG A 31 -10.56 -14.02 -0.47
CA ARG A 31 -11.19 -15.14 0.28
C ARG A 31 -12.71 -15.08 0.26
N THR A 32 -13.25 -13.87 0.44
CA THR A 32 -14.67 -13.58 0.24
C THR A 32 -14.75 -12.69 -1.00
N PRO A 33 -15.23 -13.21 -2.15
CA PRO A 33 -15.29 -12.46 -3.39
C PRO A 33 -16.07 -11.15 -3.24
N ASN A 34 -15.72 -10.16 -4.05
CA ASN A 34 -16.44 -8.91 -4.20
C ASN A 34 -16.55 -8.54 -5.69
N GLU A 35 -17.13 -7.38 -5.98
CA GLU A 35 -17.45 -6.94 -7.34
C GLU A 35 -16.24 -6.72 -8.26
N VAL A 36 -15.01 -6.64 -7.73
CA VAL A 36 -13.80 -6.52 -8.56
C VAL A 36 -13.07 -7.85 -8.76
N ALA A 37 -13.44 -8.90 -8.03
CA ALA A 37 -12.91 -10.24 -8.22
C ALA A 37 -13.31 -10.80 -9.59
N ASN A 38 -12.39 -11.51 -10.26
CA ASN A 38 -12.63 -12.09 -11.60
C ASN A 38 -11.95 -13.44 -11.82
N VAL A 39 -11.47 -14.08 -10.75
CA VAL A 39 -10.96 -15.46 -10.74
C VAL A 39 -11.46 -16.16 -9.48
N ASP A 40 -11.70 -17.47 -9.56
CA ASP A 40 -12.36 -18.21 -8.47
C ASP A 40 -11.38 -18.69 -7.41
N SER A 41 -10.11 -18.87 -7.80
CA SER A 41 -9.05 -19.37 -6.92
C SER A 41 -7.70 -18.72 -7.18
N VAL A 42 -6.82 -18.75 -6.17
CA VAL A 42 -5.44 -18.28 -6.32
C VAL A 42 -4.65 -19.23 -7.24
N GLU A 43 -4.95 -20.52 -7.20
CA GLU A 43 -4.34 -21.53 -8.07
C GLU A 43 -4.64 -21.26 -9.54
N GLU A 44 -5.89 -20.89 -9.85
CA GLU A 44 -6.30 -20.47 -11.19
C GLU A 44 -5.59 -19.17 -11.61
N MET A 45 -5.53 -18.17 -10.72
CA MET A 45 -4.79 -16.93 -10.97
C MET A 45 -3.34 -17.21 -11.39
N VAL A 46 -2.62 -18.01 -10.61
CA VAL A 46 -1.20 -18.32 -10.87
C VAL A 46 -1.01 -19.06 -12.19
N LYS A 47 -1.95 -19.96 -12.54
CA LYS A 47 -1.92 -20.70 -13.81
C LYS A 47 -2.14 -19.81 -15.04
N GLN A 48 -2.92 -18.73 -14.90
CA GLN A 48 -3.19 -17.79 -16.00
C GLN A 48 -2.07 -16.75 -16.20
N LEU A 49 -1.11 -16.65 -15.27
CA LEU A 49 0.07 -15.79 -15.39
C LEU A 49 1.23 -16.53 -16.07
N GLU A 50 2.04 -15.80 -16.85
CA GLU A 50 3.20 -16.34 -17.54
C GLU A 50 4.28 -16.82 -16.55
N SER A 51 4.60 -18.11 -16.60
CA SER A 51 5.57 -18.74 -15.70
C SER A 51 6.98 -18.14 -15.81
N GLY A 52 7.61 -17.85 -14.68
CA GLY A 52 8.94 -17.23 -14.61
C GLY A 52 8.92 -15.70 -14.77
N LYS A 53 7.73 -15.13 -14.95
CA LYS A 53 7.48 -13.68 -15.04
C LYS A 53 6.22 -13.27 -14.26
N ARG A 54 5.74 -14.12 -13.35
CA ARG A 54 4.51 -13.83 -12.61
C ARG A 54 4.77 -12.66 -11.67
N VAL A 55 3.83 -11.73 -11.62
CA VAL A 55 3.80 -10.67 -10.61
C VAL A 55 2.53 -10.87 -9.80
N ILE A 56 2.67 -11.05 -8.50
CA ILE A 56 1.55 -11.30 -7.59
C ILE A 56 1.62 -10.30 -6.45
N TRP A 57 0.62 -9.44 -6.37
CA TRP A 57 0.48 -8.41 -5.35
C TRP A 57 -0.44 -8.87 -4.22
N LEU A 58 0.07 -8.86 -3.00
CA LEU A 58 -0.69 -9.10 -1.77
C LEU A 58 -1.09 -7.76 -1.13
N MET A 59 -2.38 -7.61 -0.86
CA MET A 59 -2.95 -6.48 -0.11
C MET A 59 -3.81 -7.04 1.03
N LEU A 60 -3.13 -7.66 1.98
CA LEU A 60 -3.72 -8.45 3.05
C LEU A 60 -3.40 -7.85 4.43
N PRO A 61 -4.17 -8.20 5.48
CA PRO A 61 -3.76 -7.91 6.86
C PRO A 61 -2.37 -8.45 7.15
N ALA A 62 -1.53 -7.65 7.81
CA ALA A 62 -0.17 -8.02 8.16
C ALA A 62 -0.10 -9.25 9.09
N GLY A 63 1.05 -9.92 9.11
CA GLY A 63 1.34 -11.10 9.93
C GLY A 63 0.85 -12.41 9.28
N GLU A 64 0.23 -13.28 10.08
CA GLU A 64 -0.08 -14.67 9.72
C GLU A 64 -0.91 -14.82 8.44
N VAL A 65 -1.75 -13.83 8.11
CA VAL A 65 -2.57 -13.87 6.89
C VAL A 65 -1.71 -13.77 5.63
N VAL A 66 -0.67 -12.92 5.64
CA VAL A 66 0.31 -12.84 4.55
C VAL A 66 1.12 -14.13 4.50
N ASP A 67 1.62 -14.61 5.63
CA ASP A 67 2.48 -15.80 5.67
C ASP A 67 1.75 -17.07 5.21
N SER A 68 0.50 -17.24 5.64
CA SER A 68 -0.37 -18.33 5.20
C SER A 68 -0.64 -18.28 3.70
N MET A 69 -0.83 -17.06 3.16
CA MET A 69 -1.03 -16.88 1.73
C MET A 69 0.25 -17.19 0.95
N ILE A 70 1.40 -16.68 1.38
CA ILE A 70 2.70 -17.00 0.78
C ILE A 70 2.91 -18.52 0.81
N ALA A 71 2.68 -19.19 1.93
CA ALA A 71 2.84 -20.64 2.07
C ALA A 71 1.94 -21.42 1.10
N ARG A 72 0.70 -20.96 0.86
CA ARG A 72 -0.22 -21.57 -0.10
C ARG A 72 0.24 -21.41 -1.55
N ILE A 73 0.74 -20.24 -1.91
CA ILE A 73 1.09 -19.90 -3.31
C ILE A 73 2.49 -20.41 -3.66
N ARG A 74 3.41 -20.42 -2.69
CA ARG A 74 4.83 -20.77 -2.86
C ARG A 74 5.08 -22.04 -3.70
N PRO A 75 4.35 -23.16 -3.52
CA PRO A 75 4.55 -24.39 -4.31
C PRO A 75 4.18 -24.25 -5.79
N LEU A 76 3.47 -23.19 -6.17
CA LEU A 76 3.00 -22.91 -7.53
C LEU A 76 3.91 -21.93 -8.27
N LEU A 77 4.88 -21.34 -7.59
CA LEU A 77 5.80 -20.33 -8.13
C LEU A 77 7.07 -20.97 -8.64
N ASN A 78 7.66 -20.33 -9.66
CA ASN A 78 8.91 -20.73 -10.28
C ASN A 78 9.96 -19.64 -10.11
N ALA A 79 11.23 -19.99 -10.29
CA ALA A 79 12.32 -19.01 -10.29
C ALA A 79 12.04 -17.87 -11.30
N GLY A 80 12.28 -16.63 -10.87
CA GLY A 80 11.99 -15.41 -11.64
C GLY A 80 10.60 -14.81 -11.37
N ASP A 81 9.67 -15.56 -10.78
CA ASP A 81 8.39 -15.00 -10.31
C ASP A 81 8.63 -14.00 -9.17
N LEU A 82 7.73 -13.02 -9.05
CA LEU A 82 7.80 -11.92 -8.10
C LEU A 82 6.55 -11.87 -7.22
N MET A 83 6.79 -11.87 -5.91
CA MET A 83 5.81 -11.56 -4.88
C MET A 83 5.97 -10.11 -4.41
N ILE A 84 4.88 -9.35 -4.40
CA ILE A 84 4.82 -8.00 -3.84
C ILE A 84 3.93 -8.03 -2.59
N ASP A 85 4.41 -7.57 -1.46
CA ASP A 85 3.56 -7.26 -0.30
C ASP A 85 3.32 -5.75 -0.23
N GLY A 86 2.07 -5.32 -0.47
CA GLY A 86 1.65 -3.92 -0.38
C GLY A 86 0.91 -3.57 0.91
N GLY A 87 0.93 -4.46 1.91
CA GLY A 87 0.26 -4.28 3.19
C GLY A 87 0.92 -3.25 4.11
N ASN A 88 0.77 -3.47 5.41
CA ASN A 88 1.50 -2.75 6.45
C ASN A 88 2.34 -3.74 7.27
N SER A 89 3.08 -4.61 6.58
CA SER A 89 3.90 -5.63 7.22
C SER A 89 5.07 -5.01 7.98
N ASN A 90 5.59 -5.75 8.96
CA ASN A 90 6.83 -5.37 9.63
C ASN A 90 8.00 -5.67 8.68
N TYR A 91 8.87 -4.68 8.45
CA TYR A 91 10.01 -4.80 7.55
C TYR A 91 10.92 -6.01 7.83
N LYS A 92 10.98 -6.48 9.09
CA LYS A 92 11.77 -7.67 9.46
C LYS A 92 11.14 -8.96 8.92
N ASP A 93 9.82 -9.03 8.88
CA ASP A 93 9.08 -10.15 8.30
C ASP A 93 9.32 -10.18 6.78
N ASP A 94 9.37 -9.00 6.15
CA ASP A 94 9.67 -8.87 4.71
C ASP A 94 11.07 -9.37 4.37
N MET A 95 12.08 -9.01 5.17
CA MET A 95 13.45 -9.53 5.01
C MET A 95 13.49 -11.06 5.13
N TRP A 96 12.77 -11.62 6.10
CA TRP A 96 12.69 -13.07 6.27
C TRP A 96 11.96 -13.75 5.10
N ARG A 97 10.79 -13.25 4.70
CA ARG A 97 10.01 -13.75 3.55
C ARG A 97 10.83 -13.72 2.26
N GLY A 98 11.51 -12.60 2.02
CA GLY A 98 12.42 -12.44 0.88
C GLY A 98 13.52 -13.49 0.89
N SER A 99 14.17 -13.72 2.04
CA SER A 99 15.19 -14.77 2.16
C SER A 99 14.64 -16.17 1.95
N GLU A 100 13.42 -16.49 2.40
CA GLU A 100 12.81 -17.81 2.22
C GLU A 100 12.40 -18.09 0.78
N LEU A 101 11.86 -17.08 0.09
CA LEU A 101 11.48 -17.15 -1.32
C LEU A 101 12.70 -17.19 -2.25
N ALA A 102 13.78 -16.51 -1.88
CA ALA A 102 15.03 -16.54 -2.65
C ALA A 102 15.63 -17.96 -2.75
N LYS A 103 15.40 -18.84 -1.77
CA LYS A 103 15.85 -20.26 -1.80
C LYS A 103 15.29 -21.04 -2.99
N GLN A 104 14.18 -20.61 -3.57
CA GLN A 104 13.56 -21.18 -4.78
C GLN A 104 13.65 -20.24 -6.00
N GLY A 105 14.46 -19.18 -5.90
CA GLY A 105 14.62 -18.18 -6.97
C GLY A 105 13.42 -17.26 -7.16
N VAL A 106 12.49 -17.19 -6.20
CA VAL A 106 11.36 -16.25 -6.25
C VAL A 106 11.79 -14.92 -5.66
N LEU A 107 11.51 -13.84 -6.40
CA LEU A 107 11.80 -12.47 -6.01
C LEU A 107 10.72 -11.95 -5.06
N TYR A 108 11.09 -10.98 -4.24
CA TYR A 108 10.20 -10.36 -3.27
C TYR A 108 10.42 -8.85 -3.22
N MET A 109 9.32 -8.10 -3.12
CA MET A 109 9.32 -6.65 -2.94
C MET A 109 8.30 -6.25 -1.89
N ASP A 110 8.65 -5.27 -1.06
CA ASP A 110 7.79 -4.65 -0.06
C ASP A 110 7.39 -3.25 -0.51
N VAL A 111 6.09 -2.92 -0.46
CA VAL A 111 5.55 -1.67 -0.98
C VAL A 111 4.66 -1.01 0.07
N GLY A 112 5.22 -0.03 0.77
CA GLY A 112 4.43 0.81 1.65
C GLY A 112 3.43 1.67 0.87
N VAL A 113 2.13 1.48 1.10
CA VAL A 113 1.07 2.26 0.44
C VAL A 113 0.43 3.24 1.42
N SER A 114 0.45 4.54 1.12
CA SER A 114 -0.20 5.61 1.90
C SER A 114 -1.20 6.42 1.08
N GLY A 115 -2.18 7.05 1.74
CA GLY A 115 -3.23 7.85 1.10
C GLY A 115 -4.67 7.43 1.42
N GLY A 116 -4.85 6.33 2.16
CA GLY A 116 -6.16 5.80 2.54
C GLY A 116 -6.99 5.30 1.34
N PRO A 117 -8.26 4.91 1.55
CA PRO A 117 -9.11 4.36 0.48
C PRO A 117 -9.29 5.29 -0.72
N LYS A 118 -9.37 6.61 -0.47
CA LYS A 118 -9.43 7.63 -1.53
C LYS A 118 -8.13 7.66 -2.33
N GLY A 119 -6.98 7.72 -1.66
CA GLY A 119 -5.67 7.65 -2.32
C GLY A 119 -5.47 6.36 -3.09
N ALA A 120 -5.89 5.19 -2.57
CA ALA A 120 -5.80 3.94 -3.31
C ALA A 120 -6.56 3.96 -4.65
N ARG A 121 -7.60 4.79 -4.77
CA ARG A 121 -8.43 4.92 -5.97
C ARG A 121 -7.94 6.01 -6.93
N GLU A 122 -7.47 7.13 -6.38
CA GLU A 122 -7.13 8.35 -7.13
C GLU A 122 -5.62 8.55 -7.34
N GLY A 123 -4.79 7.76 -6.64
CA GLY A 123 -3.34 7.84 -6.66
C GLY A 123 -2.76 7.82 -5.24
N ALA A 124 -2.05 6.75 -4.91
CA ALA A 124 -1.40 6.55 -3.61
C ALA A 124 0.02 7.14 -3.56
N CYS A 125 0.57 7.22 -2.36
CA CYS A 125 2.01 7.39 -2.14
C CYS A 125 2.64 6.00 -1.93
N LEU A 126 3.64 5.63 -2.73
CA LEU A 126 4.28 4.32 -2.72
C LEU A 126 5.74 4.41 -2.26
N MET A 127 6.10 3.55 -1.31
CA MET A 127 7.46 3.42 -0.78
C MET A 127 7.96 2.01 -1.08
N ILE A 128 8.83 1.87 -2.07
CA ILE A 128 9.11 0.57 -2.70
C ILE A 128 10.50 0.08 -2.29
N GLY A 129 10.57 -1.12 -1.71
CA GLY A 129 11.79 -1.86 -1.42
C GLY A 129 11.88 -3.16 -2.21
N GLY A 130 13.10 -3.64 -2.45
CA GLY A 130 13.39 -4.91 -3.10
C GLY A 130 14.32 -4.78 -4.31
N ASP A 131 14.08 -5.59 -5.34
CA ASP A 131 14.94 -5.65 -6.52
C ASP A 131 14.80 -4.42 -7.43
N ARG A 132 15.94 -3.80 -7.78
CA ARG A 132 15.98 -2.58 -8.58
C ARG A 132 15.54 -2.80 -10.03
N VAL A 133 15.89 -3.94 -10.62
CA VAL A 133 15.53 -4.26 -12.00
C VAL A 133 14.01 -4.46 -12.09
N LYS A 134 13.42 -5.18 -11.13
CA LYS A 134 11.96 -5.33 -11.04
C LYS A 134 11.25 -4.01 -10.78
N TYR A 135 11.81 -3.13 -9.97
CA TYR A 135 11.28 -1.77 -9.83
C TYR A 135 11.19 -1.05 -11.19
N GLU A 136 12.24 -1.11 -12.01
CA GLU A 136 12.28 -0.46 -13.33
C GLU A 136 11.38 -1.16 -14.37
N GLU A 137 11.23 -2.48 -14.32
CA GLU A 137 10.30 -3.23 -15.19
C GLU A 137 8.82 -2.93 -14.88
N LEU A 138 8.51 -2.52 -13.65
CA LEU A 138 7.14 -2.30 -13.16
C LEU A 138 6.71 -0.83 -13.14
N MET A 139 7.42 0.06 -13.84
CA MET A 139 7.13 1.49 -13.88
C MET A 139 5.66 1.81 -14.22
N ASP A 140 5.07 1.09 -15.19
CA ASP A 140 3.66 1.26 -15.56
C ASP A 140 2.71 0.89 -14.41
N ILE A 141 3.06 -0.10 -13.59
CA ILE A 141 2.28 -0.51 -12.42
C ILE A 141 2.33 0.59 -11.35
N TRP A 142 3.51 1.12 -11.06
CA TRP A 142 3.69 2.17 -10.06
C TRP A 142 2.90 3.43 -10.46
N GLN A 143 3.06 3.87 -11.71
CA GLN A 143 2.34 5.02 -12.26
C GLN A 143 0.82 4.81 -12.26
N ALA A 144 0.36 3.58 -12.47
CA ALA A 144 -1.07 3.29 -12.50
C ALA A 144 -1.74 3.36 -11.14
N VAL A 145 -0.99 3.25 -10.03
CA VAL A 145 -1.57 3.23 -8.68
C VAL A 145 -1.09 4.37 -7.78
N SER A 146 -0.10 5.14 -8.22
CA SER A 146 0.38 6.32 -7.50
C SER A 146 -0.28 7.61 -7.99
N ALA A 147 -0.27 8.64 -7.14
CA ALA A 147 -0.41 10.02 -7.64
C ALA A 147 0.83 10.42 -8.45
N SER A 148 0.75 11.55 -9.18
CA SER A 148 1.92 12.07 -9.92
C SER A 148 3.12 12.19 -9.00
N ASP A 149 4.25 11.67 -9.44
CA ASP A 149 5.55 11.72 -8.73
C ASP A 149 5.51 11.20 -7.29
N SER A 150 4.52 10.34 -6.97
CA SER A 150 4.26 9.85 -5.60
C SER A 150 4.70 8.41 -5.38
N TYR A 151 5.76 7.96 -6.06
CA TYR A 151 6.38 6.66 -5.84
C TYR A 151 7.90 6.78 -5.89
N GLN A 152 8.58 6.03 -5.02
CA GLN A 152 10.04 6.04 -4.99
C GLN A 152 10.62 4.69 -4.56
N TYR A 153 11.76 4.35 -5.15
CA TYR A 153 12.57 3.21 -4.76
C TYR A 153 13.50 3.56 -3.59
N PHE A 154 13.42 2.79 -2.50
CA PHE A 154 14.15 3.03 -1.25
C PHE A 154 15.30 2.05 -1.00
N GLY A 155 15.53 1.09 -1.90
CA GLY A 155 16.63 0.13 -1.79
C GLY A 155 16.14 -1.31 -1.61
N ASN A 156 16.91 -2.09 -0.87
CA ASN A 156 16.71 -3.53 -0.70
C ASN A 156 15.41 -3.87 0.04
N ILE A 157 15.07 -5.17 0.07
CA ILE A 157 13.89 -5.71 0.75
C ILE A 157 13.83 -5.21 2.21
N GLY A 158 12.66 -4.73 2.60
CA GLY A 158 12.35 -4.14 3.91
C GLY A 158 12.46 -2.62 3.95
N ALA A 159 13.16 -1.99 2.99
CA ALA A 159 13.34 -0.53 3.00
C ALA A 159 12.02 0.22 2.76
N GLY A 160 11.12 -0.31 1.93
CA GLY A 160 9.84 0.31 1.61
C GLY A 160 8.88 0.31 2.81
N HIS A 161 8.70 -0.85 3.43
CA HIS A 161 7.90 -0.98 4.65
C HIS A 161 8.54 -0.30 5.86
N PHE A 162 9.88 -0.24 5.95
CA PHE A 162 10.54 0.57 6.98
C PHE A 162 10.23 2.07 6.81
N ALA A 163 10.37 2.60 5.59
CA ALA A 163 10.00 3.99 5.30
C ALA A 163 8.52 4.26 5.62
N LYS A 164 7.63 3.32 5.31
CA LYS A 164 6.20 3.42 5.64
C LYS A 164 5.91 3.36 7.13
N MET A 165 6.63 2.52 7.87
CA MET A 165 6.54 2.47 9.33
C MET A 165 6.92 3.83 9.94
N VAL A 166 8.02 4.44 9.48
CA VAL A 166 8.45 5.77 9.93
C VAL A 166 7.43 6.85 9.52
N HIS A 167 6.89 6.80 8.30
CA HIS A 167 5.79 7.67 7.87
C HIS A 167 4.62 7.63 8.85
N ASN A 168 4.15 6.43 9.23
CA ASN A 168 3.06 6.30 10.19
C ASN A 168 3.44 6.84 11.59
N GLY A 169 4.70 6.66 12.02
CA GLY A 169 5.19 7.26 13.27
C GLY A 169 5.12 8.80 13.25
N ILE A 170 5.50 9.42 12.13
CA ILE A 170 5.37 10.87 11.91
C ILE A 170 3.89 11.28 11.91
N GLU A 171 3.02 10.53 11.21
CA GLU A 171 1.57 10.78 11.16
C GLU A 171 0.97 10.83 12.56
N TYR A 172 1.32 9.88 13.44
CA TYR A 172 0.85 9.85 14.83
C TYR A 172 1.31 11.08 15.62
N GLY A 173 2.58 11.47 15.48
CA GLY A 173 3.12 12.66 16.15
C GLY A 173 2.41 13.94 15.70
N MET A 174 2.13 14.07 14.40
CA MET A 174 1.40 15.21 13.84
C MET A 174 -0.05 15.26 14.35
N MET A 175 -0.75 14.12 14.34
CA MET A 175 -2.12 14.02 14.86
C MET A 175 -2.18 14.40 16.35
N GLN A 176 -1.22 13.96 17.14
CA GLN A 176 -1.12 14.31 18.56
C GLN A 176 -0.89 15.80 18.76
N ALA A 177 0.02 16.42 18.01
CA ALA A 177 0.27 17.87 18.09
C ALA A 177 -0.98 18.69 17.73
N ILE A 178 -1.75 18.26 16.71
CA ILE A 178 -3.03 18.89 16.34
C ILE A 178 -4.04 18.76 17.47
N ALA A 179 -4.15 17.57 18.08
CA ALA A 179 -5.07 17.32 19.19
C ALA A 179 -4.73 18.15 20.44
N GLU A 180 -3.45 18.30 20.77
CA GLU A 180 -3.00 19.15 21.88
C GLU A 180 -3.32 20.63 21.62
N GLY A 181 -3.08 21.12 20.40
CA GLY A 181 -3.47 22.47 20.01
C GLY A 181 -4.98 22.72 20.15
N ALA A 182 -5.80 21.75 19.72
CA ALA A 182 -7.25 21.80 19.90
C ALA A 182 -7.64 21.86 21.39
N ALA A 183 -7.01 21.04 22.23
CA ALA A 183 -7.28 21.00 23.66
C ALA A 183 -6.92 22.32 24.35
N VAL A 184 -5.80 22.96 23.98
CA VAL A 184 -5.40 24.27 24.52
C VAL A 184 -6.40 25.36 24.12
N LEU A 185 -6.83 25.40 22.86
CA LEU A 185 -7.85 26.34 22.39
C LEU A 185 -9.17 26.15 23.15
N HIS A 186 -9.59 24.89 23.32
CA HIS A 186 -10.82 24.52 24.02
C HIS A 186 -10.80 24.92 25.49
N ALA A 187 -9.68 24.69 26.18
CA ALA A 187 -9.51 25.02 27.60
C ALA A 187 -9.30 26.52 27.85
N SER A 188 -9.07 27.31 26.79
CA SER A 188 -8.84 28.74 26.94
C SER A 188 -10.11 29.46 27.38
N LYS A 189 -9.94 30.66 27.96
CA LYS A 189 -11.07 31.54 28.30
C LYS A 189 -11.79 32.11 27.08
N PHE A 190 -11.25 31.90 25.88
CA PHE A 190 -11.79 32.39 24.62
C PHE A 190 -12.59 31.24 24.01
N ASN A 191 -13.92 31.38 23.95
CA ASN A 191 -14.85 30.33 23.50
C ASN A 191 -14.74 30.09 21.98
N PHE A 192 -13.66 29.44 21.54
CA PHE A 192 -13.38 29.21 20.13
C PHE A 192 -14.30 28.14 19.53
N ASP A 193 -14.77 28.40 18.31
CA ASP A 193 -15.30 27.37 17.42
C ASP A 193 -14.11 26.65 16.76
N LEU A 194 -13.78 25.47 17.26
CA LEU A 194 -12.62 24.70 16.80
C LEU A 194 -12.74 24.30 15.32
N VAL A 195 -13.95 24.01 14.82
CA VAL A 195 -14.16 23.65 13.42
C VAL A 195 -13.77 24.82 12.53
N ASN A 196 -14.22 26.03 12.86
CA ASN A 196 -13.86 27.23 12.12
C ASN A 196 -12.37 27.57 12.25
N VAL A 197 -11.75 27.35 13.42
CA VAL A 197 -10.31 27.53 13.61
C VAL A 197 -9.52 26.57 12.71
N PHE A 198 -9.84 25.28 12.67
CA PHE A 198 -9.10 24.31 11.85
C PHE A 198 -9.37 24.49 10.35
N LYS A 199 -10.57 24.91 9.95
CA LYS A 199 -10.83 25.37 8.57
C LYS A 199 -9.94 26.54 8.18
N LEU A 200 -9.78 27.53 9.07
CA LEU A 200 -8.87 28.66 8.86
C LEU A 200 -7.41 28.21 8.82
N TYR A 201 -6.98 27.31 9.72
CA TYR A 201 -5.62 26.77 9.72
C TYR A 201 -5.33 25.95 8.45
N ASN A 202 -6.34 25.38 7.80
CA ASN A 202 -6.14 24.74 6.52
C ASN A 202 -6.15 25.70 5.31
N HIS A 203 -6.16 27.02 5.56
CA HIS A 203 -6.20 28.05 4.52
C HIS A 203 -4.98 28.98 4.62
N ASN A 204 -3.95 28.70 3.82
CA ASN A 204 -2.72 29.50 3.71
C ASN A 204 -1.97 29.72 5.04
N SER A 205 -2.10 28.79 5.98
CA SER A 205 -1.30 28.78 7.21
C SER A 205 -0.05 27.91 7.04
N VAL A 206 0.94 28.11 7.92
CA VAL A 206 2.16 27.28 7.96
C VAL A 206 1.86 25.80 8.18
N ILE A 207 0.77 25.46 8.87
CA ILE A 207 0.41 24.07 9.21
C ILE A 207 -0.62 23.45 8.27
N THR A 208 -0.92 24.11 7.14
CA THR A 208 -1.86 23.60 6.12
C THR A 208 -1.45 22.18 5.71
N SER A 209 -2.36 21.22 5.89
CA SER A 209 -2.07 19.80 5.65
C SER A 209 -3.35 18.98 5.56
N ARG A 210 -3.25 17.77 4.98
CA ARG A 210 -4.38 16.84 4.89
C ARG A 210 -4.98 16.51 6.27
N LEU A 211 -4.13 16.37 7.30
CA LEU A 211 -4.58 16.08 8.67
C LEU A 211 -5.37 17.25 9.27
N VAL A 212 -4.87 18.48 9.12
CA VAL A 212 -5.58 19.69 9.57
C VAL A 212 -6.91 19.85 8.83
N GLY A 213 -6.92 19.57 7.52
CA GLY A 213 -8.15 19.55 6.71
C GLY A 213 -9.20 18.58 7.26
N TRP A 214 -8.81 17.34 7.58
CA TRP A 214 -9.73 16.37 8.17
C TRP A 214 -10.26 16.80 9.54
N THR A 215 -9.43 17.45 10.37
CA THR A 215 -9.90 17.99 11.67
C THR A 215 -10.98 19.05 11.50
N GLY A 216 -10.92 19.87 10.44
CA GLY A 216 -11.95 20.87 10.13
C GLY A 216 -13.23 20.31 9.50
N GLU A 217 -13.24 19.01 9.14
CA GLU A 217 -14.40 18.29 8.58
C GLU A 217 -15.09 17.37 9.60
N ALA A 218 -14.46 17.13 10.75
CA ALA A 218 -14.94 16.29 11.84
C ALA A 218 -15.97 17.01 12.73
#